data_AF-A0A8T9SH72-F1
#
_entry.id   AF-A0A8T9SH72-F1
#
_cell.length_a   1.000
_cell.length_b   1.000
_cell.length_c   1.000
_cell.angle_alpha   90.00
_cell.angle_beta   90.00
_cell.angle_gamma   90.00
#
_symmetry.space_group_name_H-M   'P 1'
#
loop_
_entity.id
_entity.type
_entity.pdbx_description
1 polymer ?
#
loop_
_entity_poly.entity_id
_entity_poly.type
_entity_poly.pdbx_seq_one_letter_code
_entity_poly.pdbx_strand_id
1 'polypeptide(L)' 'MPTAPKRTYTVEDFSDLINARLQRLENKKEAQKRYGSLLAVLRQQVDSYRLRKASGQ' A
#
# COMPACT_ATOMS: atom_id res chain seq x y z
N MET A 1 33.63 2.61 -9.23
CA MET A 1 32.60 2.47 -8.18
C MET A 1 31.26 2.30 -8.90
N PRO A 2 30.53 1.19 -8.75
CA PRO A 2 29.24 1.03 -9.40
C PRO A 2 28.22 1.89 -8.64
N THR A 3 27.81 3.02 -9.22
CA THR A 3 26.67 3.78 -8.71
C THR A 3 25.42 2.96 -9.00
N ALA A 4 24.94 2.22 -8.00
CA ALA A 4 23.66 1.53 -8.09
C ALA A 4 22.59 2.55 -8.54
N PRO A 5 21.76 2.22 -9.54
CA PRO A 5 20.77 3.17 -10.05
C PRO A 5 19.87 3.60 -8.90
N LYS A 6 19.78 4.92 -8.67
CA LYS A 6 18.77 5.50 -7.78
C LYS A 6 17.41 5.09 -8.35
N ARG A 7 16.82 4.02 -7.80
CA ARG A 7 15.43 3.65 -8.09
C ARG A 7 14.57 4.81 -7.60
N THR A 8 14.14 5.66 -8.52
CA THR A 8 13.11 6.65 -8.26
C THR A 8 11.80 5.89 -8.17
N TYR A 9 11.45 5.47 -6.95
CA TYR A 9 10.16 4.87 -6.68
C TYR A 9 9.08 5.91 -6.99
N THR A 10 8.17 5.57 -7.89
CA THR A 10 6.99 6.39 -8.15
C THR A 10 6.01 6.25 -7.00
N VAL A 11 5.08 7.20 -6.86
CA VAL A 11 4.02 7.10 -5.85
C VAL A 11 3.14 5.86 -6.10
N GLU A 12 3.05 5.40 -7.35
CA GLU A 12 2.37 4.15 -7.72
C GLU A 12 3.13 2.93 -7.18
N ASP A 13 4.45 2.87 -7.35
CA ASP A 13 5.29 1.80 -6.77
C ASP A 13 5.11 1.72 -5.25
N PHE A 14 5.08 2.88 -4.57
CA PHE A 14 4.81 2.93 -3.13
C PHE A 14 3.40 2.45 -2.77
N SER A 15 2.39 2.81 -3.57
CA SER A 15 1.00 2.39 -3.34
C SER A 15 0.83 0.89 -3.48
N ASP A 16 1.49 0.28 -4.47
CA ASP A 16 1.47 -1.17 -4.67
C ASP A 16 2.24 -1.91 -3.57
N LEU A 17 3.36 -1.36 -3.10
CA LEU A 17 4.11 -1.91 -1.95
C LEU A 17 3.28 -1.89 -0.67
N ILE A 18 2.59 -0.78 -0.38
CA ILE A 18 1.71 -0.66 0.79
C ILE A 18 0.55 -1.65 0.67
N ASN A 19 -0.09 -1.74 -0.50
CA ASN A 19 -1.18 -2.67 -0.75
C ASN A 19 -0.75 -4.14 -0.55
N ALA A 20 0.40 -4.53 -1.10
CA ALA A 20 0.94 -5.88 -0.94
C ALA A 20 1.26 -6.20 0.54
N ARG A 21 1.74 -5.21 1.29
CA ARG A 21 2.03 -5.39 2.72
C ARG A 21 0.75 -5.48 3.56
N LEU A 22 -0.27 -4.69 3.24
CA LEU A 22 -1.59 -4.76 3.87
C LEU A 22 -2.22 -6.14 3.65
N GLN A 23 -2.23 -6.65 2.42
CA GLN A 23 -2.76 -8.00 2.13
C GLN A 23 -2.04 -9.09 2.93
N ARG A 24 -0.71 -9.00 3.07
CA ARG A 24 0.05 -9.96 3.87
C ARG A 24 -0.27 -9.88 5.36
N LEU A 25 -0.60 -8.70 5.87
CA LEU A 25 -1.01 -8.50 7.25
C LEU A 25 -2.46 -8.96 7.48
N GLU A 26 -3.36 -8.71 6.54
CA GLU A 26 -4.73 -9.18 6.56
C GLU A 26 -4.79 -10.72 6.54
N ASN A 27 -3.88 -11.39 5.81
CA ASN A 27 -3.80 -12.86 5.82
C ASN A 27 -3.32 -13.44 7.17
N LYS A 28 -2.81 -12.63 8.10
CA LYS A 28 -2.47 -13.07 9.45
C LYS A 28 -3.66 -12.83 10.39
N LYS A 29 -4.35 -13.92 10.77
CA LYS A 29 -5.51 -13.90 11.70
C LYS A 29 -5.29 -13.08 12.98
N GLU A 30 -4.08 -13.06 13.53
CA GLU A 30 -3.76 -12.28 14.73
C GLU A 30 -3.74 -10.76 14.46
N ALA A 31 -3.24 -10.35 13.30
CA ALA A 31 -3.23 -8.96 12.89
C ALA A 31 -4.63 -8.46 12.54
N GLN A 32 -5.49 -9.30 11.94
CA GLN A 32 -6.91 -8.97 11.76
C GLN A 32 -7.64 -8.77 13.10
N LYS A 33 -7.40 -9.65 14.08
CA LYS A 33 -8.04 -9.54 15.40
C LYS A 33 -7.60 -8.31 16.19
N ARG A 34 -6.32 -7.94 16.10
CA ARG A 34 -5.75 -6.81 16.87
C ARG A 34 -5.85 -5.47 16.16
N TYR A 35 -5.78 -5.47 14.84
CA TYR A 35 -5.64 -4.26 14.03
C TYR A 35 -6.61 -4.20 12.84
N GLY A 36 -7.64 -5.04 12.81
CA GLY A 36 -8.59 -5.12 11.69
C GLY A 36 -9.20 -3.77 11.29
N SER A 37 -9.62 -2.97 12.28
CA SER A 37 -10.15 -1.62 12.02
C SER A 37 -9.11 -0.67 11.40
N LEU A 38 -7.86 -0.76 11.85
CA LEU A 38 -6.77 0.08 11.31
C LEU A 38 -6.37 -0.38 9.90
N LEU A 39 -6.32 -1.69 9.67
CA LEU A 39 -6.05 -2.26 8.34
C LEU A 39 -7.15 -1.87 7.34
N ALA A 40 -8.41 -1.88 7.75
CA ALA A 40 -9.54 -1.44 6.92
C ALA A 40 -9.44 0.04 6.53
N VAL A 41 -9.07 0.91 7.47
CA VAL A 41 -8.86 2.35 7.18
C VAL A 41 -7.70 2.55 6.21
N LEU A 42 -6.56 1.86 6.43
CA LEU A 42 -5.40 1.96 5.55
C LEU A 42 -5.71 1.44 4.14
N ARG A 43 -6.46 0.33 4.04
CA ARG A 43 -6.97 -0.21 2.78
C ARG A 43 -7.83 0.82 2.04
N GLN A 44 -8.80 1.41 2.74
CA GLN A 44 -9.70 2.41 2.16
C GLN A 44 -8.95 3.66 1.68
N GLN A 45 -7.91 4.11 2.39
CA GLN A 45 -7.10 5.25 1.98
C GLN A 45 -6.28 4.97 0.72
N VAL A 46 -5.67 3.79 0.64
CA VAL A 46 -4.93 3.35 -0.55
C VAL A 46 -5.86 3.21 -1.74
N ASP A 47 -7.01 2.56 -1.57
CA ASP A 47 -8.00 2.38 -2.64
C ASP A 47 -8.55 3.74 -3.10
N SER A 48 -8.83 4.67 -2.17
CA SER A 48 -9.25 6.03 -2.50
C SER A 48 -8.20 6.81 -3.27
N TYR A 49 -6.92 6.67 -2.93
CA TYR A 49 -5.81 7.30 -3.65
C TYR A 49 -5.72 6.75 -5.09
N ARG A 50 -5.80 5.43 -5.25
CA ARG A 50 -5.77 4.78 -6.58
C ARG A 50 -6.97 5.18 -7.43
N LEU A 51 -8.17 5.24 -6.84
CA LEU A 51 -9.38 5.67 -7.53
C LEU A 51 -9.24 7.12 -8.03
N ARG A 52 -8.76 8.05 -7.20
CA ARG A 52 -8.53 9.46 -7.60
C ARG A 52 -7.50 9.57 -8.72
N LYS A 53 -6.40 8.80 -8.64
CA LYS A 53 -5.40 8.75 -9.73
C LYS A 53 -5.98 8.18 -11.03
N ALA A 54 -6.77 7.12 -10.95
CA ALA A 54 -7.41 6.50 -12.12
C ALA A 54 -8.50 7.38 -12.75
N SER A 55 -9.09 8.32 -11.99
CA SER A 55 -10.09 9.28 -12.48
C SER A 55 -9.49 10.56 -13.07
N GLY A 56 -8.16 10.66 -13.19
CA GLY A 56 -7.50 11.65 -14.05
C GLY A 56 -7.65 13.12 -13.65
N GLN A 57 -7.81 13.42 -12.36
CA GLN A 57 -7.60 14.79 -11.83
C GLN A 57 -6.13 15.09 -11.56
#